data_AF-A0AA47EVY2-F1
#
_entry.id   AF-A0AA47EVY2-F1
#
_cell.length_a   1.000
_cell.length_b   1.000
_cell.length_c   1.000
_cell.angle_alpha   90.00
_cell.angle_beta   90.00
_cell.angle_gamma   90.00
#
_symmetry.space_group_name_H-M   'P 1'
#
loop_
_entity.id
_entity.type
_entity.pdbx_description
1 polymer ?
#
loop_
_entity_poly.entity_id
_entity_poly.type
_entity_poly.pdbx_seq_one_letter_code
_entity_poly.pdbx_strand_id
1 'polypeptide(L)'
;MRAGVAAVVLLLTSSTVWAQAAPVRPDLSALIECRQRIGDFSALAPVLADPLKAVALGWTPLEQANLFMTEYTLNTPITVFGHSTTHIAFSGASIMALLDLPDPRPLAKQLNLELGVDNADKIMYGRELVSEDTTNPKTGEAMIESVVLSVSNVKSHPGKTVVGCGYSLDLP
;
A
#
# COMPACT_ATOMS: atom_id res chain seq x y z
N MET A 1 -6.02 -74.15 36.20
CA MET A 1 -4.99 -73.59 35.29
C MET A 1 -5.66 -72.49 34.48
N ARG A 2 -5.33 -71.21 34.74
CA ARG A 2 -5.85 -70.03 34.03
C ARG A 2 -4.63 -69.27 33.50
N ALA A 3 -4.50 -69.15 32.19
CA ALA A 3 -3.50 -68.32 31.55
C ALA A 3 -4.22 -67.18 30.82
N GLY A 4 -3.98 -65.94 31.25
CA GLY A 4 -4.50 -64.73 30.62
C GLY A 4 -3.48 -64.19 29.63
N VAL A 5 -3.91 -63.87 28.41
CA VAL A 5 -3.10 -63.23 27.37
C VAL A 5 -3.37 -61.73 27.44
N ALA A 6 -2.32 -60.92 27.64
CA ALA A 6 -2.37 -59.47 27.57
C ALA A 6 -2.04 -59.02 26.14
N ALA A 7 -2.96 -58.28 25.51
CA ALA A 7 -2.74 -57.65 24.21
C ALA A 7 -2.31 -56.19 24.42
N VAL A 8 -1.12 -55.84 23.92
CA VAL A 8 -0.59 -54.48 23.89
C VAL A 8 -1.07 -53.82 22.60
N VAL A 9 -1.82 -52.72 22.71
CA VAL A 9 -2.25 -51.88 21.59
C VAL A 9 -1.31 -50.69 21.50
N LEU A 10 -0.52 -50.60 20.42
CA LEU A 10 0.25 -49.40 20.08
C LEU A 10 -0.67 -48.38 19.38
N LEU A 11 -0.84 -47.21 19.98
CA LEU A 11 -1.51 -46.06 19.39
C LEU A 11 -0.46 -45.22 18.64
N LEU A 12 -0.56 -45.20 17.30
CA LEU A 12 0.19 -44.29 16.44
C LEU A 12 -0.51 -42.93 16.45
N THR A 13 0.10 -41.92 17.06
CA THR A 13 -0.38 -40.53 17.02
C THR A 13 0.16 -39.83 15.78
N SER A 14 -0.71 -39.57 14.81
CA SER A 14 -0.40 -38.74 13.64
C SER A 14 -0.38 -37.26 14.05
N SER A 15 0.81 -36.65 14.07
CA SER A 15 0.96 -35.21 14.27
C SER A 15 0.58 -34.47 12.99
N THR A 16 -0.59 -33.83 12.97
CA THR A 16 -0.95 -32.85 11.92
C THR A 16 -0.18 -31.56 12.17
N VAL A 17 0.83 -31.29 11.34
CA VAL A 17 1.49 -29.98 11.27
C VAL A 17 0.55 -29.02 10.55
N TRP A 18 -0.05 -28.08 11.28
CA TRP A 18 -0.72 -26.94 10.66
C TRP A 18 0.32 -25.99 10.09
N ALA A 19 0.46 -25.94 8.77
CA ALA A 19 1.21 -24.89 8.10
C ALA A 19 0.47 -23.56 8.28
N GLN A 20 1.04 -22.64 9.06
CA GLN A 20 0.59 -21.25 9.07
C GLN A 20 0.89 -20.65 7.69
N ALA A 21 -0.17 -20.33 6.93
CA ALA A 21 -0.02 -19.60 5.68
C ALA A 21 0.67 -18.26 5.97
N ALA A 22 1.71 -17.94 5.20
CA ALA A 22 2.35 -16.63 5.29
C ALA A 22 1.29 -15.55 5.02
N PRO A 23 1.33 -14.40 5.72
CA PRO A 23 0.42 -13.31 5.46
C PRO A 23 0.52 -12.90 3.99
N VAL A 24 -0.62 -12.77 3.32
CA VAL A 24 -0.70 -12.24 1.95
C VAL A 24 -0.10 -10.84 1.97
N ARG A 25 0.99 -10.65 1.24
CA ARG A 25 1.65 -9.34 1.15
C ARG A 25 0.92 -8.50 0.09
N PRO A 26 0.56 -7.25 0.42
CA PRO A 26 -0.06 -6.36 -0.56
C PRO A 26 0.93 -6.03 -1.69
N ASP A 27 0.43 -5.93 -2.92
CA ASP A 27 1.21 -5.44 -4.05
C ASP A 27 1.29 -3.92 -3.99
N LEU A 28 2.27 -3.43 -3.22
CA LEU A 28 2.52 -2.00 -3.03
C LEU A 28 2.82 -1.29 -4.34
N SER A 29 3.55 -1.93 -5.25
CA SER A 29 3.85 -1.35 -6.55
C SER A 29 2.56 -1.14 -7.34
N ALA A 30 1.68 -2.13 -7.38
CA ALA A 30 0.41 -2.01 -8.09
C ALA A 30 -0.51 -0.93 -7.48
N LEU A 31 -0.52 -0.77 -6.16
CA LEU A 31 -1.26 0.32 -5.50
C LEU A 31 -0.65 1.70 -5.83
N ILE A 32 0.67 1.86 -5.69
CA ILE A 32 1.36 3.13 -5.98
C ILE A 32 1.29 3.49 -7.48
N GLU A 33 1.15 2.48 -8.35
CA GLU A 33 1.01 2.64 -9.80
C GLU A 33 -0.44 2.73 -10.31
N CYS A 34 -1.43 2.80 -9.40
CA CYS A 34 -2.85 2.90 -9.73
C CYS A 34 -3.37 1.70 -10.55
N ARG A 35 -2.73 0.54 -10.40
CA ARG A 35 -3.14 -0.73 -11.05
C ARG A 35 -4.12 -1.55 -10.22
N GLN A 36 -4.57 -0.98 -9.10
CA GLN A 36 -5.46 -1.59 -8.11
C GLN A 36 -6.63 -0.62 -7.84
N ARG A 37 -7.66 -1.11 -7.14
CA ARG A 37 -8.92 -0.37 -6.89
C ARG A 37 -9.06 0.00 -5.42
N ILE A 38 -10.08 0.79 -5.06
CA ILE A 38 -10.26 1.25 -3.67
C ILE A 38 -10.44 0.10 -2.68
N GLY A 39 -11.01 -1.03 -3.10
CA GLY A 39 -11.12 -2.23 -2.27
C GLY A 39 -9.77 -2.77 -1.82
N ASP A 40 -8.79 -2.79 -2.74
CA ASP A 40 -7.43 -3.24 -2.46
C ASP A 40 -6.71 -2.26 -1.53
N PHE A 41 -6.86 -0.95 -1.74
CA PHE A 41 -6.32 0.05 -0.82
C PHE A 41 -6.95 -0.07 0.57
N SER A 42 -8.28 -0.26 0.64
CA SER A 42 -9.01 -0.42 1.91
C SER A 42 -8.57 -1.64 2.70
N ALA A 43 -8.04 -2.68 2.03
CA ALA A 43 -7.45 -3.85 2.69
C ALA A 43 -6.20 -3.51 3.53
N LEU A 44 -5.58 -2.33 3.33
CA LEU A 44 -4.47 -1.83 4.14
C LEU A 44 -4.91 -1.18 5.46
N ALA A 45 -6.22 -0.95 5.68
CA ALA A 45 -6.71 -0.31 6.90
C ALA A 45 -6.17 -0.92 8.21
N PRO A 46 -6.05 -2.27 8.37
CA PRO A 46 -5.46 -2.84 9.56
C PRO A 46 -4.00 -2.43 9.78
N VAL A 47 -3.23 -2.28 8.71
CA VAL A 47 -1.81 -1.90 8.76
C VAL A 47 -1.65 -0.44 9.18
N LEU A 48 -2.55 0.43 8.71
CA LEU A 48 -2.58 1.85 9.09
C LEU A 48 -3.04 2.07 10.53
N ALA A 49 -3.88 1.19 11.06
CA ALA A 49 -4.39 1.28 12.42
C ALA A 49 -3.41 0.72 13.47
N ASP A 50 -2.49 -0.17 13.08
CA ASP A 50 -1.60 -0.88 13.99
C ASP A 50 -0.19 -1.04 13.39
N PRO A 51 0.80 -0.27 13.88
CA PRO A 51 2.18 -0.35 13.41
C PRO A 51 2.80 -1.76 13.51
N LEU A 52 2.36 -2.61 14.44
CA LEU A 52 2.89 -3.97 14.54
C LEU A 52 2.51 -4.85 13.34
N LYS A 53 1.38 -4.57 12.69
CA LYS A 53 0.99 -5.23 11.44
C LYS A 53 1.87 -4.80 10.27
N ALA A 54 2.30 -3.54 10.24
CA ALA A 54 3.27 -3.06 9.27
C ALA A 54 4.63 -3.77 9.48
N VAL A 55 5.08 -3.89 10.73
CA VAL A 55 6.31 -4.61 11.08
C VAL A 55 6.24 -6.08 10.68
N ALA A 56 5.10 -6.75 10.86
CA ALA A 56 4.89 -8.13 10.41
C ALA A 56 4.98 -8.29 8.87
N LEU A 57 4.77 -7.22 8.11
CA LEU A 57 4.98 -7.17 6.65
C LEU A 57 6.40 -6.79 6.26
N GLY A 58 7.29 -6.56 7.23
CA GLY A 58 8.66 -6.10 7.01
C GLY A 58 8.76 -4.60 6.72
N TRP A 59 7.83 -3.80 7.25
CA TRP A 59 7.84 -2.35 7.13
C TRP A 59 8.24 -1.74 8.47
N THR A 60 9.28 -0.92 8.45
CA THR A 60 9.77 -0.21 9.63
C THR A 60 9.19 1.19 9.64
N PRO A 61 8.37 1.57 10.63
CA PRO A 61 7.87 2.93 10.77
C PRO A 61 9.02 3.93 10.88
N LEU A 62 8.90 5.07 10.22
CA LEU A 62 9.86 6.17 10.33
C LEU A 62 9.34 7.23 11.32
N GLU A 63 10.26 8.01 11.88
CA GLU A 63 9.88 9.18 12.66
C GLU A 63 9.11 10.17 11.78
N GLN A 64 8.03 10.71 12.33
CA GLN A 64 7.11 11.54 11.58
C GLN A 64 7.71 12.92 11.29
N ALA A 65 8.26 13.11 10.09
CA ALA A 65 8.76 14.40 9.62
C ALA A 65 7.66 15.30 9.03
N ASN A 66 6.54 14.71 8.61
CA ASN A 66 5.37 15.40 8.08
C ASN A 66 4.11 14.91 8.79
N LEU A 67 3.37 15.81 9.44
CA LEU A 67 2.17 15.49 10.22
C LEU A 67 1.03 14.90 9.39
N PHE A 68 1.07 15.07 8.07
CA PHE A 68 0.08 14.52 7.14
C PHE A 68 0.51 13.17 6.53
N MET A 69 1.73 12.71 6.83
CA MET A 69 2.25 11.45 6.30
C MET A 69 2.54 10.45 7.42
N THR A 70 2.22 9.20 7.16
CA THR A 70 2.73 8.04 7.92
C THR A 70 3.70 7.30 7.02
N GLU A 71 4.94 7.18 7.44
CA GLU A 71 6.05 6.77 6.58
C GLU A 71 6.67 5.46 7.04
N TYR A 72 7.14 4.66 6.07
CA TYR A 72 7.78 3.38 6.33
C TYR A 72 8.98 3.16 5.42
N THR A 73 10.00 2.50 5.98
CA THR A 73 11.06 1.83 5.22
C THR A 73 10.73 0.35 5.04
N LEU A 74 10.75 -0.14 3.81
CA LEU A 74 10.54 -1.54 3.45
C LEU A 74 11.85 -2.32 3.55
N ASN A 75 11.80 -3.52 4.12
CA ASN A 75 12.96 -4.42 4.18
C ASN A 75 13.37 -4.98 2.80
N THR A 76 12.45 -4.97 1.84
CA THR A 76 12.71 -5.37 0.46
C THR A 76 12.29 -4.21 -0.45
N PRO A 77 13.17 -3.72 -1.33
CA PRO A 77 12.82 -2.63 -2.23
C PRO A 77 11.71 -3.05 -3.20
N ILE A 78 10.84 -2.10 -3.51
CA ILE A 78 9.84 -2.21 -4.56
C ILE A 78 10.28 -1.39 -5.76
N THR A 79 9.78 -1.72 -6.95
CA THR A 79 9.94 -0.89 -8.14
C THR A 79 8.61 -0.22 -8.47
N VAL A 80 8.64 1.09 -8.67
CA VAL A 80 7.48 1.89 -9.06
C VAL A 80 7.88 2.80 -10.21
N PHE A 81 7.15 2.74 -11.32
CA PHE A 81 7.41 3.55 -12.51
C PHE A 81 8.87 3.45 -13.03
N GLY A 82 9.52 2.30 -12.80
CA GLY A 82 10.92 2.06 -13.17
C GLY A 82 11.97 2.51 -12.15
N HIS A 83 11.55 3.04 -10.99
CA HIS A 83 12.44 3.48 -9.92
C HIS A 83 12.34 2.55 -8.72
N SER A 84 13.49 2.11 -8.21
CA SER A 84 13.58 1.32 -6.98
C SER A 84 13.48 2.23 -5.75
N THR A 85 12.70 1.84 -4.75
CA THR A 85 12.66 2.52 -3.45
C THR A 85 12.34 1.54 -2.33
N THR A 86 12.77 1.89 -1.13
CA THR A 86 12.30 1.27 0.12
C THR A 86 11.41 2.22 0.90
N HIS A 87 11.20 3.47 0.46
CA HIS A 87 10.54 4.50 1.23
C HIS A 87 9.14 4.74 0.69
N ILE A 88 8.12 4.40 1.49
CA ILE A 88 6.72 4.63 1.17
C ILE A 88 6.06 5.50 2.23
N ALA A 89 4.93 6.09 1.87
CA ALA A 89 4.11 6.85 2.78
C ALA A 89 2.63 6.76 2.46
N PHE A 90 1.83 6.98 3.49
CA PHE A 90 0.39 7.14 3.41
C PHE A 90 0.01 8.56 3.79
N SER A 91 -0.96 9.13 3.07
CA SER A 91 -1.56 10.44 3.38
C SER A 91 -3.04 10.37 3.04
N GLY A 92 -3.91 10.44 4.05
CA GLY A 92 -5.34 10.20 3.87
C GLY A 92 -5.61 8.87 3.16
N ALA A 93 -6.40 8.91 2.09
CA ALA A 93 -6.70 7.74 1.24
C ALA A 93 -5.71 7.57 0.07
N SER A 94 -4.44 7.91 0.29
CA SER A 94 -3.38 7.78 -0.70
C SER A 94 -2.21 6.95 -0.19
N ILE A 95 -1.56 6.23 -1.10
CA ILE A 95 -0.29 5.55 -0.89
C ILE A 95 0.71 6.01 -1.94
N MET A 96 1.93 6.30 -1.51
CA MET A 96 2.96 6.92 -2.33
C MET A 96 4.33 6.32 -2.06
N ALA A 97 5.17 6.34 -3.09
CA ALA A 97 6.60 6.14 -2.99
C ALA A 97 7.33 7.48 -2.89
N LEU A 98 8.38 7.51 -2.09
CA LEU A 98 9.35 8.59 -2.09
C LEU A 98 10.56 8.14 -2.89
N LEU A 99 10.81 8.83 -4.01
CA LEU A 99 11.87 8.54 -4.96
C LEU A 99 13.00 9.55 -4.81
N ASP A 100 14.24 9.07 -4.92
CA ASP A 100 15.45 9.90 -4.98
C ASP A 100 15.60 10.60 -6.34
N LEU A 101 14.59 11.40 -6.67
CA LEU A 101 14.48 12.22 -7.87
C LEU A 101 14.25 13.67 -7.43
N PRO A 102 15.22 14.58 -7.62
CA PRO A 102 15.11 15.95 -7.12
C PRO A 102 14.10 16.80 -7.91
N ASP A 103 13.87 16.47 -9.19
CA ASP A 103 12.88 17.16 -10.04
C ASP A 103 11.72 16.20 -10.39
N PRO A 104 10.47 16.51 -10.00
CA PRO A 104 9.30 15.72 -10.36
C PRO A 104 8.89 15.84 -11.84
N ARG A 105 9.30 16.90 -12.56
CA ARG A 105 8.81 17.19 -13.91
C ARG A 105 9.12 16.09 -14.94
N PRO A 106 10.34 15.50 -14.99
CA PRO A 106 10.63 14.42 -15.94
C PRO A 106 9.72 13.20 -15.75
N LEU A 107 9.46 12.81 -14.50
CA LEU A 107 8.58 11.68 -14.19
C LEU A 107 7.12 12.02 -14.56
N ALA A 108 6.63 13.21 -14.20
CA ALA A 108 5.29 13.64 -14.58
C ALA A 108 5.07 13.64 -16.10
N LYS A 109 6.08 14.09 -16.87
CA LYS A 109 6.07 14.03 -18.33
C LYS A 109 6.05 12.60 -18.87
N GLN A 110 6.88 11.71 -18.31
CA GLN A 110 6.87 10.28 -18.68
C GLN A 110 5.50 9.64 -18.45
N LEU A 111 4.83 10.03 -17.37
CA LEU A 111 3.51 9.51 -16.99
C LEU A 111 2.34 10.27 -17.64
N ASN A 112 2.62 11.23 -18.52
CA ASN A 112 1.63 12.08 -19.21
C ASN A 112 0.60 12.68 -18.24
N LEU A 113 1.07 13.29 -17.15
CA LEU A 113 0.23 13.90 -16.12
C LEU A 113 -0.06 15.38 -16.44
N GLU A 114 -1.22 15.84 -15.98
CA GLU A 114 -1.65 17.22 -16.13
C GLU A 114 -1.02 18.10 -15.07
N LEU A 115 -0.70 19.34 -15.44
CA LEU A 115 -0.14 20.31 -14.52
C LEU A 115 -1.23 20.81 -13.55
N GLY A 116 -1.05 20.56 -12.26
CA GLY A 116 -1.87 21.16 -11.22
C GLY A 116 -1.23 22.44 -10.68
N VAL A 117 0.01 22.35 -10.20
CA VAL A 117 0.78 23.46 -9.64
C VAL A 117 2.25 23.34 -10.07
N ASP A 118 2.85 24.44 -10.54
CA ASP A 118 4.31 24.51 -10.74
C ASP A 118 4.79 25.91 -10.39
N ASN A 119 5.42 26.02 -9.21
CA ASN A 119 6.08 27.21 -8.74
C ASN A 119 7.34 26.84 -7.93
N ALA A 120 8.06 27.84 -7.42
CA ALA A 120 9.33 27.65 -6.70
C ALA A 120 9.21 26.74 -5.46
N ASP A 121 8.05 26.73 -4.80
CA ASP A 121 7.82 26.02 -3.55
C ASP A 121 7.14 24.66 -3.72
N LYS A 122 6.28 24.54 -4.74
CA LYS A 122 5.44 23.37 -4.95
C LYS A 122 5.33 23.06 -6.43
N ILE A 123 5.57 21.80 -6.74
CA ILE A 123 5.30 21.18 -8.02
C ILE A 123 4.33 20.03 -7.77
N MET A 124 3.27 19.96 -8.56
CA MET A 124 2.24 18.94 -8.48
C MET A 124 1.62 18.71 -9.85
N TYR A 125 1.63 17.45 -10.26
CA TYR A 125 0.94 16.95 -11.43
C TYR A 125 -0.03 15.86 -11.01
N GLY A 126 -1.12 15.72 -11.74
CA GLY A 126 -2.13 14.71 -11.47
C GLY A 126 -2.83 14.25 -12.73
N ARG A 127 -3.47 13.09 -12.67
CA ARG A 127 -4.42 12.63 -13.68
C ARG A 127 -5.38 11.63 -13.06
N GLU A 128 -6.67 11.83 -13.29
CA GLU A 128 -7.67 10.84 -12.95
C GLU A 128 -7.58 9.67 -13.93
N LEU A 129 -7.45 8.46 -13.40
CA LEU A 129 -7.32 7.23 -14.18
C LEU A 129 -8.58 6.36 -14.13
N VAL A 130 -9.36 6.50 -13.05
CA VAL A 130 -10.66 5.84 -12.87
C VAL A 130 -11.64 6.90 -12.41
N SER A 131 -12.83 6.88 -13.00
CA SER A 131 -14.01 7.65 -12.61
C SER A 131 -15.22 6.82 -13.05
N GLU A 132 -15.63 5.88 -12.20
CA GLU A 132 -16.59 4.84 -12.55
C GLU A 132 -17.70 4.72 -11.51
N ASP A 133 -18.95 4.60 -11.97
CA ASP A 133 -20.09 4.30 -11.10
C ASP A 133 -19.88 2.97 -10.39
N THR A 134 -20.16 2.97 -9.09
CA THR A 134 -20.04 1.80 -8.22
C THR A 134 -21.06 1.87 -7.08
N THR A 135 -20.95 0.96 -6.12
CA THR A 135 -21.73 0.99 -4.89
C THR A 135 -20.84 0.91 -3.66
N ASN A 136 -21.23 1.59 -2.60
CA ASN A 136 -20.57 1.45 -1.31
C ASN A 136 -20.76 0.01 -0.80
N PRO A 137 -19.68 -0.77 -0.56
CA PRO A 137 -19.81 -2.16 -0.16
C PRO A 137 -20.42 -2.34 1.25
N LYS A 138 -20.47 -1.28 2.06
CA LYS A 138 -21.04 -1.30 3.42
C LYS A 138 -22.50 -0.86 3.45
N THR A 139 -22.88 0.16 2.66
CA THR A 139 -24.23 0.76 2.71
C THR A 139 -25.10 0.40 1.51
N GLY A 140 -24.51 -0.03 0.40
CA GLY A 140 -25.20 -0.31 -0.86
C GLY A 140 -25.59 0.95 -1.66
N GLU A 141 -25.22 2.13 -1.17
CA GLU A 141 -25.51 3.41 -1.84
C GLU A 141 -24.70 3.55 -3.13
N ALA A 142 -25.27 4.22 -4.13
CA ALA A 142 -24.56 4.56 -5.36
C ALA A 142 -23.41 5.54 -5.07
N MET A 143 -22.25 5.28 -5.65
CA MET A 143 -21.02 6.06 -5.48
C MET A 143 -20.28 6.15 -6.81
N ILE A 144 -19.31 7.07 -6.92
CA ILE A 144 -18.30 7.09 -7.98
C ILE A 144 -16.97 6.68 -7.36
N GLU A 145 -16.33 5.66 -7.91
CA GLU A 145 -14.94 5.34 -7.57
C GLU A 145 -14.01 6.24 -8.38
N SER A 146 -13.11 6.94 -7.68
CA SER A 146 -12.04 7.71 -8.32
C SER A 146 -10.66 7.18 -7.89
N VAL A 147 -9.76 7.07 -8.88
CA VAL A 147 -8.35 6.74 -8.68
C VAL A 147 -7.51 7.79 -9.39
N VAL A 148 -6.73 8.55 -8.62
CA VAL A 148 -5.95 9.68 -9.12
C VAL A 148 -4.47 9.42 -8.92
N LEU A 149 -3.73 9.37 -10.03
CA LEU A 149 -2.27 9.33 -10.02
C LEU A 149 -1.73 10.74 -9.81
N SER A 150 -0.75 10.90 -8.91
CA SER A 150 -0.09 12.18 -8.65
C SER A 150 1.43 12.06 -8.56
N VAL A 151 2.13 13.10 -9.01
CA VAL A 151 3.58 13.29 -8.84
C VAL A 151 3.80 14.69 -8.27
N SER A 152 4.52 14.81 -7.16
CA SER A 152 4.77 16.11 -6.52
C SER A 152 6.07 16.14 -5.73
N ASN A 153 6.48 17.33 -5.30
CA ASN A 153 7.47 17.50 -4.23
C ASN A 153 6.78 17.82 -2.89
N VAL A 154 7.48 17.62 -1.78
CA VAL A 154 7.02 18.03 -0.43
C VAL A 154 8.17 18.64 0.35
N LYS A 155 7.90 19.73 1.08
CA LYS A 155 8.94 20.50 1.82
C LYS A 155 9.65 19.65 2.88
N SER A 156 8.95 18.69 3.47
CA SER A 156 9.49 17.76 4.47
C SER A 156 10.54 16.80 3.92
N HIS A 157 10.60 16.60 2.60
CA HIS A 157 11.49 15.65 1.94
C HIS A 157 12.25 16.32 0.80
N PRO A 158 13.19 17.23 1.10
CA PRO A 158 13.96 17.92 0.07
C PRO A 158 14.74 16.92 -0.79
N GLY A 159 14.79 17.18 -2.10
CA GLY A 159 15.50 16.32 -3.06
C GLY A 159 14.77 15.03 -3.44
N LYS A 160 13.56 14.79 -2.92
CA LYS A 160 12.73 13.64 -3.27
C LYS A 160 11.49 14.04 -4.07
N THR A 161 11.08 13.13 -4.95
CA THR A 161 9.78 13.17 -5.63
C THR A 161 8.85 12.19 -4.95
N VAL A 162 7.64 12.64 -4.65
CA VAL A 162 6.55 11.81 -4.13
C VAL A 162 5.65 11.44 -5.30
N VAL A 163 5.48 10.15 -5.56
CA VAL A 163 4.57 9.65 -6.60
C VAL A 163 3.66 8.59 -6.03
N GLY A 164 2.38 8.63 -6.38
CA GLY A 164 1.44 7.60 -5.95
C GLY A 164 0.00 7.90 -6.29
N CYS A 165 -0.87 7.08 -5.70
CA CYS A 165 -2.28 7.03 -6.04
C CYS A 165 -3.15 7.37 -4.84
N GLY A 166 -4.14 8.23 -5.10
CA GLY A 166 -5.27 8.47 -4.22
C GLY A 166 -6.46 7.63 -4.64
N TYR A 167 -7.21 7.15 -3.65
CA TYR A 167 -8.38 6.30 -3.81
C TYR A 167 -9.57 6.91 -3.08
N SER A 168 -10.65 7.22 -3.78
CA SER A 168 -11.86 7.77 -3.17
C SER A 168 -13.13 7.09 -3.66
N LEU A 169 -14.15 7.16 -2.80
CA LEU A 169 -15.54 6.94 -3.16
C LEU A 169 -16.26 8.26 -2.95
N ASP A 170 -16.69 8.86 -4.05
CA ASP A 170 -17.34 10.15 -4.07
C ASP A 170 -18.85 9.98 -4.32
N LEU A 171 -19.63 10.97 -3.89
CA LEU A 171 -21.06 10.98 -4.19
C LEU A 171 -21.27 11.28 -5.69
N PRO A 172 -22.30 10.68 -6.33
CA PRO A 172 -22.64 10.94 -7.74
C PRO A 172 -23.01 12.39 -8.04
#